data_AF-A0A7S1QXV0-F1
#
_entry.id   AF-A0A7S1QXV0-F1
#
_cell.length_a   1.000
_cell.length_b   1.000
_cell.length_c   1.000
_cell.angle_alpha   90.00
_cell.angle_beta   90.00
_cell.angle_gamma   90.00
#
_symmetry.space_group_name_H-M   'P 1'
#
loop_
_entity.id
_entity.type
_entity.pdbx_description
1 polymer ?
#
loop_
_entity_poly.entity_id
_entity_poly.type
_entity_poly.pdbx_seq_one_letter_code
_entity_poly.pdbx_strand_id
1 'polypeptide(L)'
;VYNAIRVYIAAYVWMTGYGNFYLYARRDAFSMQRLMHTLFRLNFLGFCMCVMLSNEYMLYYICAMHTLFTLLVMAVLYVKREANSSYRGAYAKAIVVLVLTALMYDGPQIIFRLVFGTLPVVRPLMAFHDPVHPEFKDELHEWHFRSGLDRFIWVVGMICALHVDDFQSWLERLEAMPLPRRGLRFVVLALCAGSIG
;
A
#
# COMPACT_ATOMS: atom_id res chain seq x y z
N VAL A 1 -17.56 9.02 11.35
CA VAL A 1 -17.22 7.57 11.30
C VAL A 1 -16.52 7.20 9.99
N TYR A 2 -17.11 7.48 8.82
CA TYR A 2 -16.52 7.14 7.50
C TYR A 2 -15.07 7.63 7.29
N ASN A 3 -14.78 8.91 7.60
CA ASN A 3 -13.43 9.45 7.45
C ASN A 3 -12.39 8.71 8.32
N ALA A 4 -12.74 8.34 9.56
CA ALA A 4 -11.85 7.61 10.46
C ALA A 4 -11.54 6.20 9.92
N ILE A 5 -12.54 5.50 9.40
CA ILE A 5 -12.37 4.19 8.77
C ILE A 5 -11.38 4.29 7.60
N ARG A 6 -11.50 5.32 6.75
CA ARG A 6 -10.55 5.51 5.65
C ARG A 6 -9.14 5.80 6.12
N VAL A 7 -8.95 6.57 7.20
CA VAL A 7 -7.62 6.79 7.77
C VAL A 7 -7.01 5.46 8.25
N TYR A 8 -7.79 4.56 8.86
CA TYR A 8 -7.30 3.25 9.25
C TYR A 8 -6.93 2.36 8.05
N ILE A 9 -7.73 2.38 7.00
CA ILE A 9 -7.43 1.64 5.76
C ILE A 9 -6.15 2.20 5.12
N ALA A 10 -6.06 3.52 4.97
CA ALA A 10 -4.88 4.19 4.44
C ALA A 10 -3.62 3.87 5.25
N ALA A 11 -3.70 3.92 6.59
CA ALA A 11 -2.60 3.55 7.47
C ALA A 11 -2.17 2.08 7.29
N TYR A 12 -3.12 1.17 7.09
CA TYR A 12 -2.79 -0.23 6.86
C TYR A 12 -2.15 -0.47 5.48
N VAL A 13 -2.64 0.21 4.44
CA VAL A 13 -2.03 0.15 3.10
C VAL A 13 -0.64 0.79 3.11
N TRP A 14 -0.46 1.89 3.85
CA TRP A 14 0.84 2.49 4.11
C TRP A 14 1.81 1.49 4.75
N MET A 15 1.37 0.78 5.80
CA MET A 15 2.18 -0.27 6.45
C MET A 15 2.53 -1.41 5.47
N THR A 16 1.65 -1.71 4.52
CA THR A 16 1.91 -2.71 3.48
C THR A 16 3.04 -2.26 2.55
N GLY A 17 3.00 -0.99 2.10
CA GLY A 17 4.07 -0.40 1.28
C GLY A 17 5.40 -0.33 2.04
N TYR A 18 5.36 0.22 3.25
CA TYR A 18 6.51 0.38 4.13
C TYR A 18 7.16 -0.97 4.50
N GLY A 19 6.37 -1.89 5.04
CA GLY A 19 6.88 -3.15 5.60
C GLY A 19 7.48 -4.05 4.53
N ASN A 20 6.83 -4.17 3.36
CA ASN A 20 7.39 -4.94 2.26
C ASN A 20 8.67 -4.28 1.76
N PHE A 21 8.67 -2.97 1.48
CA PHE A 21 9.86 -2.29 0.97
C PHE A 21 11.06 -2.39 1.92
N TYR A 22 10.86 -2.15 3.22
CA TYR A 22 11.89 -2.27 4.24
C TYR A 22 12.51 -3.68 4.29
N LEU A 23 11.67 -4.74 4.20
CA LEU A 23 12.15 -6.11 4.23
C LEU A 23 13.03 -6.45 3.02
N TYR A 24 12.68 -5.98 1.83
CA TYR A 24 13.42 -6.30 0.60
C TYR A 24 14.65 -5.43 0.41
N ALA A 25 14.59 -4.14 0.75
CA ALA A 25 15.75 -3.26 0.69
C ALA A 25 16.88 -3.71 1.64
N ARG A 26 16.53 -4.33 2.77
CA ARG A 26 17.49 -4.62 3.84
C ARG A 26 17.87 -6.08 4.01
N ARG A 27 16.97 -7.03 3.75
CA ARG A 27 17.25 -8.46 3.99
C ARG A 27 17.53 -9.25 2.73
N ASP A 28 17.40 -8.64 1.54
CA ASP A 28 17.57 -9.25 0.20
C ASP A 28 16.88 -10.63 0.02
N ALA A 29 15.92 -10.92 0.89
CA ALA A 29 15.30 -12.22 1.03
C ALA A 29 14.05 -12.25 0.15
N PHE A 30 14.25 -12.25 -1.17
CA PHE A 30 13.21 -12.59 -2.13
C PHE A 30 12.77 -14.04 -1.95
N SER A 31 11.85 -14.26 -1.01
CA SER A 31 11.26 -15.57 -0.78
C SER A 31 9.80 -15.55 -1.23
N MET A 32 9.53 -16.25 -2.33
CA MET A 32 8.16 -16.51 -2.80
C MET A 32 7.31 -17.19 -1.72
N GLN A 33 7.93 -18.07 -0.92
CA GLN A 33 7.26 -18.75 0.19
C GLN A 33 6.72 -17.76 1.24
N ARG A 34 7.49 -16.70 1.55
CA ARG A 34 7.03 -15.65 2.48
C ARG A 34 5.84 -14.89 1.90
N LEU A 35 5.90 -14.54 0.61
CA LEU A 35 4.79 -13.88 -0.08
C LEU A 35 3.52 -14.73 0.00
N MET A 36 3.61 -16.01 -0.36
CA MET A 36 2.47 -16.93 -0.32
C MET A 36 1.90 -17.06 1.11
N HIS A 37 2.75 -17.17 2.13
CA HIS A 37 2.31 -17.25 3.52
C HIS A 37 1.60 -15.96 3.99
N THR A 38 2.10 -14.79 3.59
CA THR A 38 1.46 -13.50 3.91
C THR A 38 0.12 -13.36 3.19
N LEU A 39 0.05 -13.70 1.89
CA LEU A 39 -1.19 -13.65 1.12
C LEU A 39 -2.23 -14.63 1.65
N PHE A 40 -1.80 -15.86 2.01
CA PHE A 40 -2.69 -16.84 2.62
C PHE A 40 -3.27 -16.33 3.94
N ARG A 41 -2.41 -15.88 4.87
CA ARG A 41 -2.84 -15.38 6.18
C ARG A 41 -3.84 -14.22 6.06
N LEU A 42 -3.63 -13.32 5.09
CA LEU A 42 -4.45 -12.12 4.92
C LEU A 42 -5.81 -12.41 4.28
N ASN A 43 -5.88 -13.41 3.41
CA ASN A 43 -7.09 -13.73 2.65
C ASN A 43 -7.88 -14.91 3.22
N PHE A 44 -7.27 -15.79 4.02
CA PHE A 44 -7.88 -17.03 4.47
C PHE A 44 -9.21 -16.81 5.20
N LEU A 45 -9.24 -15.90 6.18
CA LEU A 45 -10.47 -15.62 6.92
C LEU A 45 -11.54 -14.96 6.03
N GLY A 46 -11.15 -13.97 5.22
CA GLY A 46 -12.07 -13.29 4.30
C GLY A 46 -12.69 -14.25 3.29
N PHE A 47 -11.89 -15.18 2.75
CA PHE A 47 -12.36 -16.23 1.86
C PHE A 47 -13.35 -17.17 2.55
N CYS A 48 -13.02 -17.66 3.76
CA CYS A 48 -13.94 -18.52 4.52
C CYS A 48 -15.28 -17.83 4.78
N MET A 49 -15.26 -16.53 5.12
CA MET A 49 -16.50 -15.76 5.33
C MET A 49 -17.31 -15.59 4.04
N CYS A 50 -16.66 -15.32 2.90
CA CYS A 50 -17.35 -15.25 1.61
C CYS A 50 -18.04 -16.57 1.26
N VAL A 51 -17.37 -17.70 1.48
CA VAL A 51 -17.93 -19.04 1.23
C VAL A 51 -19.09 -19.34 2.19
N MET A 52 -18.95 -19.06 3.48
CA MET A 52 -19.99 -19.34 4.47
C MET A 52 -21.24 -18.48 4.27
N LEU A 53 -21.08 -17.22 3.86
CA LEU A 53 -22.20 -16.29 3.68
C LEU A 53 -22.71 -16.23 2.23
N SER A 54 -22.11 -16.98 1.30
CA SER A 54 -22.40 -16.91 -0.15
C SER A 54 -22.38 -15.47 -0.70
N ASN A 55 -21.45 -14.66 -0.19
CA ASN A 55 -21.29 -13.25 -0.55
C ASN A 55 -20.14 -13.06 -1.53
N GLU A 56 -20.24 -12.00 -2.34
CA GLU A 56 -19.15 -11.60 -3.24
C GLU A 56 -17.94 -11.05 -2.48
N TYR A 57 -16.75 -11.31 -3.01
CA TYR A 57 -15.49 -10.96 -2.35
C TYR A 57 -15.26 -9.44 -2.26
N MET A 58 -15.92 -8.64 -3.11
CA MET A 58 -15.86 -7.17 -3.03
C MET A 58 -16.36 -6.60 -1.70
N LEU A 59 -17.25 -7.29 -0.98
CA LEU A 59 -17.64 -6.87 0.37
C LEU A 59 -16.43 -6.83 1.33
N TYR A 60 -15.45 -7.71 1.09
CA TYR A 60 -14.19 -7.79 1.83
C TYR A 60 -13.03 -7.16 1.04
N TYR A 61 -13.30 -6.07 0.31
CA TYR A 61 -12.31 -5.38 -0.53
C TYR A 61 -11.01 -4.99 0.18
N ILE A 62 -11.01 -4.82 1.50
CA ILE A 62 -9.79 -4.55 2.28
C ILE A 62 -8.75 -5.65 2.02
N CYS A 63 -9.14 -6.93 2.10
CA CYS A 63 -8.26 -8.06 1.82
C CYS A 63 -7.73 -8.04 0.37
N ALA A 64 -8.62 -7.74 -0.57
CA ALA A 64 -8.31 -7.59 -1.99
C ALA A 64 -7.28 -6.48 -2.25
N MET A 65 -7.48 -5.32 -1.62
CA MET A 65 -6.60 -4.14 -1.72
C MET A 65 -5.20 -4.45 -1.23
N HIS A 66 -5.07 -5.07 -0.05
CA HIS A 66 -3.76 -5.43 0.50
C HIS A 66 -3.03 -6.46 -0.36
N THR A 67 -3.76 -7.41 -0.92
CA THR A 67 -3.21 -8.39 -1.87
C THR A 67 -2.66 -7.66 -3.10
N LEU A 68 -3.43 -6.75 -3.70
CA LEU A 68 -3.00 -5.96 -4.85
C LEU A 68 -1.73 -5.16 -4.54
N PHE A 69 -1.74 -4.33 -3.50
CA PHE A 69 -0.60 -3.48 -3.18
C PHE A 69 0.63 -4.27 -2.75
N THR A 70 0.46 -5.41 -2.07
CA THR A 70 1.58 -6.32 -1.77
C THR A 70 2.20 -6.84 -3.05
N LEU A 71 1.40 -7.32 -4.00
CA LEU A 71 1.89 -7.80 -5.30
C LEU A 71 2.54 -6.68 -6.12
N LEU A 72 2.00 -5.46 -6.10
CA LEU A 72 2.58 -4.31 -6.79
C LEU A 72 3.95 -3.94 -6.21
N VAL A 73 4.07 -3.83 -4.88
CA VAL A 73 5.35 -3.56 -4.22
C VAL A 73 6.38 -4.65 -4.56
N MET A 74 5.95 -5.92 -4.54
CA MET A 74 6.79 -7.04 -4.95
C MET A 74 7.25 -6.93 -6.39
N ALA A 75 6.35 -6.61 -7.32
CA ALA A 75 6.68 -6.45 -8.73
C ALA A 75 7.70 -5.32 -8.95
N VAL A 76 7.51 -4.19 -8.28
CA VAL A 76 8.42 -3.03 -8.37
C VAL A 76 9.82 -3.37 -7.86
N LEU A 77 9.90 -4.11 -6.76
CA LEU A 77 11.16 -4.55 -6.17
C LEU A 77 11.83 -5.62 -7.02
N TYR A 78 11.04 -6.50 -7.64
CA TYR A 78 11.51 -7.56 -8.52
C TYR A 78 12.13 -6.99 -9.82
N VAL A 79 11.51 -5.98 -10.42
CA VAL A 79 12.02 -5.34 -11.64
C VAL A 79 13.33 -4.59 -11.34
N LYS A 80 14.43 -4.95 -12.01
CA LYS A 80 15.77 -4.35 -11.85
C LYS A 80 16.25 -4.32 -10.39
N ARG A 81 16.46 -5.50 -9.79
CA ARG A 81 16.90 -5.64 -8.38
C ARG A 81 18.17 -4.84 -8.04
N GLU A 82 19.13 -4.78 -8.96
CA GLU A 82 20.39 -4.05 -8.80
C GLU A 82 20.19 -2.55 -8.51
N ALA A 83 19.13 -1.95 -9.06
CA ALA A 83 18.81 -0.56 -8.83
C ALA A 83 18.22 -0.27 -7.43
N ASN A 84 17.86 -1.32 -6.65
CA ASN A 84 17.39 -1.13 -5.26
C ASN A 84 18.54 -0.79 -4.29
N SER A 85 19.78 -1.13 -4.63
CA SER A 85 20.93 -0.87 -3.76
C SER A 85 21.30 0.61 -3.66
N SER A 86 20.95 1.42 -4.67
CA SER A 86 21.21 2.85 -4.68
C SER A 86 19.96 3.66 -4.37
N TYR A 87 20.09 4.67 -3.50
CA TYR A 87 19.02 5.64 -3.21
C TYR A 87 18.41 6.24 -4.49
N ARG A 88 19.24 6.60 -5.47
CA ARG A 88 18.77 7.19 -6.74
C ARG A 88 17.89 6.22 -7.52
N GLY A 89 18.23 4.93 -7.52
CA GLY A 89 17.45 3.90 -8.20
C GLY A 89 16.12 3.61 -7.50
N ALA A 90 16.10 3.62 -6.16
CA ALA A 90 14.87 3.48 -5.39
C ALA A 90 13.89 4.66 -5.60
N TYR A 91 14.38 5.90 -5.62
CA TYR A 91 13.54 7.06 -5.93
C TYR A 91 13.02 7.03 -7.36
N ALA A 92 13.87 6.66 -8.34
CA ALA A 92 13.43 6.54 -9.72
C ALA A 92 12.26 5.52 -9.82
N LYS A 93 12.34 4.39 -9.11
CA LYS A 93 11.25 3.42 -9.04
C LYS A 93 10.01 4.00 -8.38
N ALA A 94 10.14 4.69 -7.24
CA ALA A 94 9.01 5.32 -6.57
C ALA A 94 8.29 6.32 -7.48
N ILE A 95 9.03 7.14 -8.25
CA ILE A 95 8.47 8.09 -9.22
C ILE A 95 7.78 7.36 -10.38
N VAL A 96 8.43 6.36 -10.97
CA VAL A 96 7.84 5.56 -12.06
C VAL A 96 6.52 4.94 -11.61
N VAL A 97 6.50 4.36 -10.41
CA VAL A 97 5.33 3.71 -9.84
C VAL A 97 4.24 4.71 -9.48
N LEU A 98 4.59 5.89 -8.98
CA LEU A 98 3.65 6.98 -8.74
C LEU A 98 2.97 7.40 -10.04
N VAL A 99 3.75 7.56 -11.12
CA VAL A 99 3.23 7.90 -12.46
C VAL A 99 2.36 6.77 -13.01
N LEU A 100 2.80 5.51 -12.93
CA LEU A 100 2.01 4.37 -13.38
C LEU A 100 0.69 4.25 -12.63
N THR A 101 0.71 4.51 -11.32
CA THR A 101 -0.49 4.52 -10.47
C THR A 101 -1.43 5.67 -10.86
N ALA A 102 -0.89 6.87 -11.09
CA ALA A 102 -1.69 8.00 -11.58
C ALA A 102 -2.31 7.68 -12.95
N LEU A 103 -1.54 7.12 -13.90
CA LEU A 103 -2.04 6.73 -15.21
C LEU A 103 -3.11 5.62 -15.14
N MET A 104 -2.98 4.69 -14.21
CA MET A 104 -3.93 3.57 -14.05
C MET A 104 -5.30 4.03 -13.52
N TYR A 105 -5.33 5.02 -12.63
CA TYR A 105 -6.56 5.47 -11.97
C TYR A 105 -7.11 6.80 -12.50
N ASP A 106 -6.26 7.74 -12.89
CA ASP A 106 -6.64 9.07 -13.41
C ASP A 106 -6.63 9.11 -14.95
N GLY A 107 -6.12 8.06 -15.61
CA GLY A 107 -6.09 7.93 -17.07
C GLY A 107 -7.41 7.41 -17.69
N PRO A 108 -7.39 7.05 -18.99
CA PRO A 108 -8.54 6.46 -19.65
C PRO A 108 -8.98 5.15 -18.97
N GLN A 109 -10.28 4.99 -18.77
CA GLN A 109 -10.91 3.79 -18.17
C GLN A 109 -10.53 2.48 -18.87
N ILE A 110 -10.09 2.57 -20.14
CA ILE A 110 -9.57 1.43 -20.90
C ILE A 110 -8.34 0.79 -20.23
N ILE A 111 -7.46 1.58 -19.61
CA ILE A 111 -6.22 1.10 -19.00
C ILE A 111 -6.56 0.23 -17.80
N PHE A 112 -7.45 0.73 -16.94
CA PHE A 112 -7.92 -0.01 -15.78
C PHE A 112 -8.63 -1.31 -16.17
N ARG A 113 -9.53 -1.24 -17.16
CA ARG A 113 -10.23 -2.43 -17.67
C ARG A 113 -9.29 -3.43 -18.35
N LEU A 114 -8.21 -2.96 -18.96
CA LEU A 114 -7.20 -3.85 -19.55
C LEU A 114 -6.42 -4.59 -18.45
N VAL A 115 -6.05 -3.91 -17.37
CA VAL A 115 -5.31 -4.52 -16.25
C VAL A 115 -6.19 -5.48 -15.44
N PHE A 116 -7.40 -5.05 -15.06
CA PHE A 116 -8.27 -5.81 -14.14
C PHE A 116 -9.33 -6.67 -14.84
N GLY A 117 -9.76 -6.29 -16.05
CA GLY A 117 -10.83 -6.97 -16.78
C GLY A 117 -10.37 -8.10 -17.71
N THR A 118 -9.10 -8.14 -18.10
CA THR A 118 -8.56 -9.21 -18.98
C THR A 118 -8.07 -10.43 -18.22
N LEU A 119 -7.82 -10.29 -16.92
CA LEU A 119 -7.31 -11.37 -16.07
C LEU A 119 -8.45 -12.31 -15.65
N PRO A 120 -8.45 -13.59 -16.09
CA PRO A 120 -9.60 -14.50 -15.92
C PRO A 120 -9.89 -14.86 -14.46
N VAL A 121 -8.90 -14.72 -13.57
CA VAL A 121 -9.05 -14.97 -12.13
C VAL A 121 -9.40 -13.70 -11.36
N VAL A 122 -8.88 -12.54 -11.79
CA VAL A 122 -9.05 -11.27 -11.06
C VAL A 122 -10.41 -10.65 -11.35
N ARG A 123 -10.90 -10.75 -12.59
CA ARG A 123 -12.21 -10.22 -12.97
C ARG A 123 -13.36 -10.77 -12.10
N PRO A 124 -13.57 -12.09 -11.96
CA PRO A 124 -14.68 -12.59 -11.13
C PRO A 124 -14.48 -12.31 -9.64
N LEU A 125 -13.23 -12.16 -9.18
CA LEU A 125 -12.92 -11.87 -7.77
C LEU A 125 -13.20 -10.40 -7.41
N MET A 126 -12.99 -9.49 -8.35
CA MET A 126 -13.20 -8.04 -8.21
C MET A 126 -14.52 -7.57 -8.81
N ALA A 127 -15.37 -8.48 -9.28
CA ALA A 127 -16.71 -8.14 -9.73
C ALA A 127 -17.60 -7.87 -8.51
N PHE A 128 -18.45 -6.86 -8.62
CA PHE A 128 -19.51 -6.60 -7.67
C PHE A 128 -20.85 -6.38 -8.38
N HIS A 129 -21.86 -7.14 -7.96
CA HIS A 129 -23.23 -7.01 -8.41
C HIS A 129 -24.09 -6.57 -7.23
N ASP A 130 -24.51 -5.31 -7.24
CA ASP A 130 -25.40 -4.80 -6.21
C ASP A 130 -26.82 -5.35 -6.43
N PRO A 131 -27.36 -6.19 -5.52
CA PRO A 131 -28.73 -6.68 -5.62
C PRO A 131 -29.78 -5.56 -5.39
N VAL A 132 -29.37 -4.43 -4.82
CA VAL A 132 -30.25 -3.29 -4.51
C VAL A 132 -30.32 -2.29 -5.66
N HIS A 133 -29.25 -2.13 -6.44
CA HIS A 133 -29.16 -1.19 -7.57
C HIS A 133 -28.72 -1.89 -8.86
N PRO A 134 -29.62 -2.68 -9.49
CA PRO A 134 -29.32 -3.45 -10.69
C PRO A 134 -29.04 -2.58 -11.94
N GLU A 135 -29.29 -1.27 -11.87
CA GLU A 135 -28.92 -0.32 -12.93
C GLU A 135 -27.40 -0.19 -13.15
N PHE A 136 -26.57 -0.48 -12.14
CA PHE A 136 -25.12 -0.43 -12.27
C PHE A 136 -24.57 -1.72 -12.89
N LYS A 137 -24.50 -1.74 -14.22
CA LYS A 137 -23.99 -2.89 -15.00
C LYS A 137 -22.46 -3.00 -15.04
N ASP A 138 -21.73 -2.05 -14.44
CA ASP A 138 -20.27 -2.05 -14.47
C ASP A 138 -19.72 -2.78 -13.24
N GLU A 139 -19.47 -4.08 -13.41
CA GLU A 139 -18.96 -5.02 -12.39
C GLU A 139 -17.71 -4.50 -11.65
N LEU A 140 -16.88 -3.69 -12.31
CA LEU A 140 -15.60 -3.19 -11.81
C LEU A 140 -15.66 -1.77 -11.26
N HIS A 141 -16.82 -1.11 -11.33
CA HIS A 141 -16.97 0.29 -10.91
C HIS A 141 -16.61 0.48 -9.43
N GLU A 142 -17.13 -0.38 -8.58
CA GLU A 142 -16.86 -0.29 -7.14
C GLU A 142 -15.39 -0.58 -6.81
N TRP A 143 -14.79 -1.55 -7.50
CA TRP A 143 -13.37 -1.81 -7.38
C TRP A 143 -12.55 -0.58 -7.75
N HIS A 144 -12.81 0.02 -8.91
CA HIS A 144 -12.12 1.21 -9.40
C HIS A 144 -12.24 2.37 -8.40
N PHE A 145 -13.45 2.62 -7.91
CA PHE A 145 -13.69 3.69 -6.94
C PHE A 145 -12.94 3.46 -5.64
N ARG A 146 -13.11 2.29 -5.00
CA ARG A 146 -12.49 1.98 -3.70
C ARG A 146 -10.98 1.93 -3.79
N SER A 147 -10.43 1.31 -4.85
CA SER A 147 -9.00 1.21 -5.05
C SER A 147 -8.32 2.51 -5.49
N GLY A 148 -9.07 3.39 -6.17
CA GLY A 148 -8.61 4.72 -6.55
C GLY A 148 -8.46 5.69 -5.37
N LEU A 149 -9.20 5.50 -4.26
CA LEU A 149 -9.17 6.41 -3.10
C LEU A 149 -7.82 6.40 -2.37
N ASP A 150 -7.23 5.22 -2.17
CA ASP A 150 -5.97 5.05 -1.43
C ASP A 150 -4.76 4.80 -2.34
N ARG A 151 -4.88 5.15 -3.64
CA ARG A 151 -3.94 4.75 -4.68
C ARG A 151 -2.48 5.16 -4.45
N PHE A 152 -2.21 6.28 -3.76
CA PHE A 152 -0.84 6.79 -3.58
C PHE A 152 -0.19 6.40 -2.25
N ILE A 153 -0.97 5.92 -1.27
CA ILE A 153 -0.50 5.81 0.12
C ILE A 153 0.60 4.75 0.29
N TRP A 154 0.56 3.69 -0.51
CA TRP A 154 1.57 2.65 -0.50
C TRP A 154 2.93 3.15 -1.04
N VAL A 155 2.93 4.09 -1.99
CA VAL A 155 4.15 4.73 -2.51
C VAL A 155 4.77 5.63 -1.43
N VAL A 156 3.94 6.37 -0.69
CA VAL A 156 4.40 7.13 0.48
C VAL A 156 5.03 6.19 1.51
N GLY A 157 4.42 5.02 1.75
CA GLY A 157 4.98 3.97 2.60
C GLY A 157 6.39 3.52 2.17
N MET A 158 6.60 3.33 0.86
CA MET A 158 7.92 2.98 0.32
C MET A 158 8.96 4.09 0.56
N ILE A 159 8.59 5.36 0.38
CA ILE A 159 9.49 6.50 0.61
C ILE A 159 9.83 6.61 2.09
N CYS A 160 8.86 6.41 2.99
CA CYS A 160 9.13 6.37 4.43
C CYS A 160 10.08 5.23 4.81
N ALA A 161 9.96 4.08 4.16
CA ALA A 161 10.86 2.94 4.39
C ALA A 161 12.30 3.22 3.91
N LEU A 162 12.50 4.08 2.91
CA LEU A 162 13.84 4.50 2.48
C LEU A 162 14.58 5.33 3.53
N HIS A 163 13.85 6.16 4.28
CA HIS A 163 14.43 7.09 5.25
C HIS A 163 14.40 6.62 6.70
N VAL A 164 13.93 5.39 6.95
CA VAL A 164 13.87 4.88 8.32
C VAL A 164 15.26 4.83 8.97
N ASP A 165 16.31 4.58 8.20
CA ASP A 165 17.68 4.47 8.70
C ASP A 165 18.31 5.83 8.96
N ASP A 166 18.01 6.80 8.10
CA ASP A 166 18.37 8.20 8.32
C ASP A 166 17.72 8.70 9.62
N PHE A 167 16.45 8.33 9.83
CA PHE A 167 15.70 8.69 11.03
C PHE A 167 16.25 8.00 12.29
N GLN A 168 16.56 6.70 12.22
CA GLN A 168 17.20 5.97 13.32
C GLN A 168 18.57 6.59 13.68
N SER A 169 19.41 6.84 12.67
CA SER A 169 20.72 7.48 12.87
C SER A 169 20.60 8.88 13.47
N TRP A 170 19.58 9.64 13.05
CA TRP A 170 19.30 10.95 13.61
C TRP A 170 18.82 10.88 15.06
N LEU A 171 17.96 9.91 15.41
CA LEU A 171 17.53 9.65 16.78
C LEU A 171 18.70 9.25 17.69
N GLU A 172 19.60 8.37 17.22
CA GLU A 172 20.81 7.98 17.96
C GLU A 172 21.72 9.19 18.22
N ARG A 173 21.90 10.06 17.21
CA ARG A 173 22.63 11.33 17.39
C ARG A 173 21.95 12.28 18.37
N LEU A 174 20.62 12.29 18.43
CA LEU A 174 19.87 13.07 19.41
C LEU A 174 20.04 12.53 20.83
N GLU A 175 20.05 11.21 20.98
CA GLU A 175 20.23 10.53 22.26
C GLU A 175 21.65 10.73 22.81
N ALA A 176 22.66 10.76 21.94
CA ALA A 176 24.06 11.01 22.32
C ALA A 176 24.36 12.46 22.77
N MET A 177 23.41 13.39 22.67
CA MET A 177 23.61 14.79 23.07
C MET A 177 23.38 15.02 24.59
N PRO A 178 24.10 15.99 25.19
CA PRO A 178 23.91 16.34 26.60
C PRO A 178 22.47 16.82 26.86
N LEU A 179 21.92 16.41 28.02
CA LEU A 179 20.55 16.65 28.49
C LEU A 179 19.96 18.05 28.19
N PRO A 180 20.65 19.18 28.42
CA PRO A 180 20.07 20.51 28.14
C PRO A 180 19.80 20.77 26.65
N ARG A 181 20.63 20.23 25.74
CA ARG A 181 20.44 20.38 24.29
C ARG A 181 19.40 19.39 23.74
N ARG A 182 19.27 18.22 24.38
CA ARG A 182 18.24 17.21 24.07
C ARG A 182 16.83 17.75 24.41
N GLY A 183 16.66 18.34 25.60
CA GLY A 183 15.40 18.93 26.03
C GLY A 183 14.91 20.06 25.11
N LEU A 184 15.81 20.99 24.74
CA LEU A 184 15.46 22.12 23.86
C LEU A 184 14.95 21.66 22.49
N ARG A 185 15.60 20.65 21.87
CA ARG A 185 15.19 20.14 20.56
C ARG A 185 13.87 19.38 20.61
N PHE A 186 13.61 18.62 21.68
CA PHE A 186 12.30 17.98 21.86
C PHE A 186 11.19 19.00 22.05
N VAL A 187 11.43 20.08 22.81
CA VAL A 187 10.47 21.18 22.97
C VAL A 187 10.20 21.87 21.65
N VAL A 188 11.24 22.17 20.86
CA VAL A 188 11.07 22.77 19.52
C VAL A 188 10.30 21.85 18.58
N LEU A 189 10.59 20.55 18.56
CA LEU A 189 9.85 19.58 17.74
C LEU A 189 8.39 19.42 18.19
N ALA A 190 8.12 19.42 19.50
CA ALA A 190 6.77 19.37 20.05
C ALA A 190 5.98 20.63 19.72
N LEU A 191 6.62 21.81 19.75
CA LEU A 191 6.02 23.07 19.35
C LEU A 191 5.74 23.11 17.85
N CYS A 192 6.66 22.64 17.01
CA CYS A 192 6.45 22.54 15.56
C CYS A 192 5.36 21.51 15.20
N ALA A 193 5.28 20.38 15.91
CA ALA A 193 4.22 19.39 15.69
C ALA A 193 2.86 19.91 16.18
N GLY A 194 2.83 20.67 17.28
CA GLY A 194 1.62 21.28 17.82
C GLY A 194 1.09 22.46 17.00
N SER A 195 1.92 23.11 16.17
CA SER A 195 1.48 24.22 15.30
C SER A 195 0.93 23.77 13.95
N ILE A 196 0.94 22.47 13.64
CA ILE A 196 0.42 21.87 12.40
C ILE A 196 -0.97 21.24 12.60
N GLY A 197 -1.49 21.27 13.85
CA GLY A 197 -2.84 20.80 14.21
C GLY A 197 -3.94 21.84 13.96
#